data_AF-A0AA37RQH4-F1
#
_entry.id   AF-A0AA37RQH4-F1
#
_cell.length_a   1.000
_cell.length_b   1.000
_cell.length_c   1.000
_cell.angle_alpha   90.00
_cell.angle_beta   90.00
_cell.angle_gamma   90.00
#
_symmetry.space_group_name_H-M   'P 1'
#
loop_
_entity.id
_entity.type
_entity.pdbx_description
1 polymer ?
#
loop_
_entity_poly.entity_id
_entity_poly.type
_entity_poly.pdbx_seq_one_letter_code
_entity_poly.pdbx_strand_id
1 'polypeptide(L)'
;MTAADLHGTSSVGPGDALQADHFRKTLFEERERIVDHVAKHRDQLGRRLEMGTISGVAHLRSQVQSLEAELRYVDGLLAKLDGRFAGPPTDRR
;
A
#
# COMPACT_ATOMS: atom_id res chain seq x y z
N MET A 1 -17.57 30.00 -29.19
CA MET A 1 -17.59 28.54 -28.94
C MET A 1 -16.70 28.27 -27.74
N THR A 2 -17.28 28.19 -26.55
CA THR A 2 -16.57 27.92 -25.29
C THR A 2 -16.73 26.45 -24.94
N ALA A 3 -15.63 25.70 -25.03
CA ALA A 3 -15.53 24.32 -24.56
C ALA A 3 -15.15 24.33 -23.07
N ALA A 4 -16.09 24.72 -22.22
CA ALA A 4 -16.03 24.54 -20.78
C ALA A 4 -17.29 23.78 -20.37
N ASP A 5 -17.19 22.94 -19.35
CA ASP A 5 -18.26 22.11 -18.77
C ASP A 5 -18.44 20.67 -19.30
N LEU A 6 -17.32 19.95 -19.50
CA LEU A 6 -17.31 18.48 -19.46
C LEU A 6 -16.35 17.94 -18.38
N HIS A 7 -16.19 18.65 -17.26
CA HIS A 7 -15.79 17.97 -16.02
C HIS A 7 -17.05 17.38 -15.41
N GLY A 8 -17.37 16.17 -15.88
CA GLY A 8 -18.22 15.25 -15.16
C GLY A 8 -17.60 15.08 -13.78
N THR A 9 -18.18 15.78 -12.80
CA THR A 9 -18.05 15.42 -11.40
C THR A 9 -18.55 13.99 -11.32
N SER A 10 -17.65 13.01 -11.36
CA SER A 10 -17.97 11.64 -10.97
C SER A 10 -18.42 11.73 -9.52
N SER A 11 -19.73 11.92 -9.35
CA SER A 11 -20.39 11.90 -8.05
C SER A 11 -20.10 10.54 -7.47
N VAL A 12 -19.18 10.49 -6.52
CA VAL A 12 -18.85 9.27 -5.77
C VAL A 12 -20.14 8.79 -5.14
N GLY A 13 -20.70 7.71 -5.67
CA GLY A 13 -21.95 7.15 -5.18
C GLY A 13 -21.74 6.50 -3.81
N PRO A 14 -22.79 6.32 -2.99
CA PRO A 14 -22.70 5.56 -1.74
C PRO A 14 -22.13 4.14 -1.94
N GLY A 15 -22.40 3.52 -3.11
CA GLY A 15 -21.84 2.23 -3.49
C GLY A 15 -20.32 2.27 -3.72
N ASP A 16 -19.80 3.34 -4.34
CA ASP A 16 -18.36 3.51 -4.57
C ASP A 16 -17.62 3.72 -3.25
N ALA A 17 -18.22 4.43 -2.29
CA ALA A 17 -17.65 4.66 -0.97
C ALA A 17 -17.54 3.36 -0.15
N LEU A 18 -18.59 2.52 -0.16
CA LEU A 18 -18.56 1.21 0.50
C LEU A 18 -17.52 0.27 -0.13
N GLN A 19 -17.42 0.26 -1.46
CA GLN A 19 -16.43 -0.53 -2.17
C GLN A 19 -15.00 -0.05 -1.86
N ALA A 20 -14.79 1.26 -1.78
CA ALA A 20 -13.51 1.83 -1.38
C ALA A 20 -13.13 1.45 0.05
N ASP A 21 -14.08 1.47 0.99
CA ASP A 21 -13.82 1.05 2.36
C ASP A 21 -13.42 -0.43 2.45
N HIS A 22 -14.11 -1.29 1.69
CA HIS A 22 -13.75 -2.70 1.55
C HIS A 22 -12.32 -2.86 1.02
N PHE A 23 -11.96 -2.20 -0.09
CA PHE A 23 -10.61 -2.26 -0.63
C PHE A 23 -9.56 -1.71 0.33
N ARG A 24 -9.87 -0.62 1.04
CA ARG A 24 -8.98 -0.02 2.04
C ARG A 24 -8.67 -1.04 3.13
N LYS A 25 -9.69 -1.71 3.68
CA LYS A 25 -9.51 -2.75 4.69
C LYS A 25 -8.64 -3.90 4.18
N THR A 26 -8.93 -4.43 2.99
CA THR A 26 -8.12 -5.51 2.40
C THR A 26 -6.67 -5.10 2.18
N LEU A 27 -6.43 -3.87 1.70
CA LEU A 27 -5.06 -3.37 1.48
C LEU A 27 -4.31 -3.16 2.79
N PHE A 28 -4.98 -2.74 3.88
CA PHE A 28 -4.37 -2.67 5.20
C PHE A 28 -3.99 -4.05 5.74
N GLU A 29 -4.89 -5.03 5.63
CA GLU A 29 -4.59 -6.41 6.03
C GLU A 29 -3.40 -6.98 5.24
N GLU A 30 -3.33 -6.72 3.94
CA GLU A 30 -2.21 -7.16 3.12
C GLU A 30 -0.90 -6.45 3.48
N ARG A 31 -0.97 -5.14 3.74
CA ARG A 31 0.16 -4.35 4.22
C ARG A 31 0.74 -4.93 5.52
N GLU A 32 -0.11 -5.28 6.48
CA GLU A 32 0.31 -5.90 7.74
C GLU A 32 1.00 -7.25 7.51
N ARG A 33 0.44 -8.12 6.65
CA ARG A 33 1.08 -9.41 6.29
C ARG A 33 2.46 -9.22 5.68
N ILE A 34 2.62 -8.27 4.77
CA ILE A 34 3.91 -7.98 4.13
C ILE A 34 4.92 -7.48 5.17
N VAL A 35 4.51 -6.59 6.07
CA VAL A 35 5.37 -6.09 7.17
C VAL A 35 5.85 -7.24 8.05
N ASP A 36 4.95 -8.14 8.45
CA ASP A 36 5.29 -9.33 9.24
C ASP A 36 6.29 -10.23 8.49
N HIS A 37 6.12 -10.41 7.18
CA HIS A 37 7.04 -11.18 6.37
C HIS A 37 8.42 -10.53 6.28
N VAL A 38 8.49 -9.21 6.08
CA VAL A 38 9.76 -8.47 6.07
C VAL A 38 10.48 -8.62 7.40
N ALA A 39 9.77 -8.48 8.53
CA ALA A 39 10.34 -8.66 9.86
C ALA A 39 10.95 -10.05 10.05
N LYS A 40 10.18 -11.11 9.72
CA LYS A 40 10.66 -12.50 9.80
C LYS A 40 11.92 -12.76 8.97
N HIS A 41 11.99 -12.24 7.74
CA HIS A 41 13.15 -12.44 6.88
C HIS A 41 14.37 -11.64 7.35
N ARG A 42 14.17 -10.42 7.88
CA ARG A 42 15.24 -9.63 8.50
C ARG A 42 15.80 -10.30 9.76
N ASP A 43 14.95 -10.86 10.62
CA ASP A 43 15.37 -11.62 11.79
C ASP A 43 16.13 -12.89 11.41
N GLN A 44 15.70 -13.59 10.36
CA GLN A 44 16.41 -14.75 9.84
C GLN A 44 17.78 -14.35 9.27
N LEU A 45 17.84 -13.24 8.56
CA LEU A 45 19.09 -12.68 8.03
C LEU A 45 20.06 -12.31 9.16
N GLY A 46 19.57 -11.61 10.20
CA GLY A 46 20.36 -11.26 11.38
C GLY A 46 20.96 -12.49 12.06
N ARG A 47 20.14 -13.50 12.35
CA ARG A 47 20.61 -14.77 12.94
C ARG A 47 21.67 -15.46 12.08
N ARG A 48 21.52 -15.48 10.76
CA ARG A 48 22.55 -16.09 9.88
C ARG A 48 23.86 -15.33 9.90
N LEU A 49 23.81 -14.00 9.94
CA LEU A 49 25.00 -13.16 10.02
C LEU A 49 25.73 -13.36 11.36
N GLU A 50 24.99 -13.42 12.47
CA GLU A 50 25.53 -13.70 13.81
C GLU A 50 26.21 -15.07 13.89
N MET A 51 25.63 -16.09 13.26
CA MET A 51 26.19 -17.44 13.17
C MET A 51 27.32 -17.57 12.12
N GLY A 52 27.70 -16.50 11.41
CA GLY A 52 28.69 -16.55 10.34
C GLY A 52 28.27 -17.40 9.13
N THR A 53 26.97 -17.71 8.99
CA THR A 53 26.44 -18.54 7.92
C THR A 53 26.11 -17.70 6.70
N ILE A 54 26.99 -17.71 5.71
CA ILE A 54 26.84 -16.92 4.47
C ILE A 54 25.87 -17.55 3.46
N SER A 55 25.58 -18.85 3.59
CA SER A 55 24.68 -19.55 2.67
C SER A 55 23.26 -18.97 2.75
N GLY A 56 22.68 -18.69 1.58
CA GLY A 56 21.32 -18.15 1.43
C GLY A 56 21.12 -16.70 1.90
N VAL A 57 22.18 -16.00 2.34
CA VAL A 57 22.10 -14.57 2.70
C VAL A 57 21.67 -13.71 1.51
N ALA A 58 22.26 -13.94 0.33
CA ALA A 58 21.90 -13.20 -0.88
C ALA A 58 20.43 -13.44 -1.28
N HIS A 59 19.94 -14.68 -1.12
CA HIS A 59 18.55 -15.02 -1.40
C HIS A 59 17.59 -14.32 -0.43
N LEU A 60 17.87 -14.37 0.88
CA LEU A 60 17.06 -13.68 1.90
C LEU A 60 17.04 -12.16 1.67
N ARG A 61 18.17 -11.56 1.30
CA ARG A 61 18.23 -10.12 0.97
C ARG A 61 17.35 -9.78 -0.23
N SER A 62 17.38 -10.60 -1.27
CA SER A 62 16.52 -10.43 -2.44
C SER A 62 15.04 -10.54 -2.08
N GLN A 63 14.66 -11.51 -1.23
CA GLN A 63 13.29 -11.66 -0.74
C GLN A 63 12.84 -10.44 0.08
N VAL A 64 13.67 -9.93 0.98
CA VAL A 64 13.39 -8.70 1.74
C VAL A 64 13.17 -7.52 0.79
N GLN A 65 14.05 -7.32 -0.20
CA GLN A 65 13.91 -6.25 -1.18
C GLN A 65 12.62 -6.36 -2.01
N SER A 66 12.25 -7.58 -2.39
CA SER A 66 11.00 -7.83 -3.12
C SER A 66 9.77 -7.45 -2.26
N LEU A 67 9.74 -7.89 -1.01
CA LEU A 67 8.65 -7.57 -0.08
C LEU A 67 8.58 -6.07 0.24
N GLU A 68 9.72 -5.38 0.34
CA GLU A 68 9.76 -3.92 0.49
C GLU A 68 9.26 -3.17 -0.75
N ALA A 69 9.48 -3.72 -1.95
CA ALA A 69 8.90 -3.18 -3.17
C ALA A 69 7.36 -3.37 -3.20
N GLU A 70 6.89 -4.54 -2.77
CA GLU A 70 5.46 -4.84 -2.65
C GLU A 70 4.77 -3.93 -1.61
N LEU A 71 5.42 -3.70 -0.46
CA LEU A 71 4.93 -2.79 0.56
C LEU A 71 4.74 -1.37 0.01
N ARG A 72 5.74 -0.85 -0.71
CA ARG A 72 5.64 0.46 -1.37
C ARG A 72 4.54 0.52 -2.41
N TYR A 73 4.29 -0.58 -3.12
CA TYR A 73 3.19 -0.66 -4.07
C TYR A 73 1.83 -0.57 -3.35
N VAL A 74 1.63 -1.34 -2.28
CA VAL A 74 0.40 -1.32 -1.48
C VAL A 74 0.17 0.05 -0.84
N ASP A 75 1.21 0.67 -0.26
CA ASP A 75 1.14 2.04 0.26
C ASP A 75 0.71 3.04 -0.83
N GLY A 76 1.21 2.87 -2.06
CA GLY A 76 0.80 3.68 -3.21
C GLY A 76 -0.66 3.47 -3.63
N LEU A 77 -1.20 2.27 -3.48
CA LEU A 77 -2.62 2.00 -3.74
C LEU A 77 -3.52 2.64 -2.68
N LEU A 78 -3.13 2.54 -1.41
CA LEU A 78 -3.83 3.21 -0.30
C LEU A 78 -3.86 4.73 -0.50
N ALA A 79 -2.73 5.35 -0.83
CA ALA A 79 -2.67 6.79 -1.06
C ALA A 79 -3.56 7.24 -2.24
N LYS A 80 -3.63 6.45 -3.32
CA LYS A 80 -4.52 6.73 -4.46
C LYS A 80 -5.99 6.59 -4.08
N LEU A 81 -6.32 5.59 -3.26
CA LEU A 81 -7.67 5.37 -2.78
C LEU A 81 -8.10 6.52 -1.85
N ASP A 82 -7.25 6.93 -0.93
CA ASP A 82 -7.52 8.06 -0.05
C ASP A 82 -7.62 9.38 -0.83
N GLY A 83 -6.77 9.62 -1.82
CA GLY A 83 -6.86 10.82 -2.65
C GLY A 83 -8.14 10.91 -3.49
N ARG A 84 -8.71 9.78 -3.92
CA ARG A 84 -9.95 9.74 -4.71
C ARG A 84 -11.21 9.89 -3.86
N PHE A 85 -11.15 9.46 -2.60
CA PHE A 85 -12.30 9.43 -1.69
C PHE A 85 -12.21 10.45 -0.54
N ALA A 86 -11.11 11.20 -0.43
CA ALA A 86 -11.06 12.43 0.35
C ALA A 86 -12.00 13.43 -0.32
N GLY A 87 -13.18 13.62 0.25
CA GLY A 87 -14.15 14.59 -0.24
C GLY A 87 -13.53 15.99 -0.41
N PRO A 88 -14.14 16.88 -1.21
CA PRO A 88 -13.65 18.25 -1.36
C PRO A 88 -13.51 18.88 0.03
N PRO A 89 -12.45 19.69 0.27
CA PRO A 89 -12.29 20.37 1.54
C PRO A 89 -13.59 21.13 1.83
N THR A 90 -14.31 20.70 2.87
CA THR A 90 -15.50 21.38 3.34
C THR A 90 -15.01 22.64 4.04
N ASP A 91 -14.77 23.68 3.26
CA ASP A 91 -14.52 25.03 3.74
C ASP A 91 -15.83 25.53 4.37
N ARG A 92 -16.01 25.22 5.66
CA ARG A 92 -17.11 25.75 6.47
C ARG A 92 -16.72 27.17 6.90
N ARG A 93 -17.29 28.15 6.21
CA ARG A 93 -17.43 29.53 6.70
C ARG A 93 -18.21 29.59 8.01
#